data_AF-A0A3M1UW89-F1
#
_entry.id   AF-A0A3M1UW89-F1
#
_cell.length_a   1.000
_cell.length_b   1.000
_cell.length_c   1.000
_cell.angle_alpha   90.00
_cell.angle_beta   90.00
_cell.angle_gamma   90.00
#
_symmetry.space_group_name_H-M   'P 1'
#
loop_
_entity.id
_entity.type
_entity.pdbx_description
1 polymer ?
#
loop_
_entity_poly.entity_id
_entity_poly.type
_entity_poly.pdbx_seq_one_letter_code
_entity_poly.pdbx_strand_id
1 'polypeptide(L)'
;MEPLVQSQPQVAPGFVDRRQNKGGRRPDGGPERRQFRDSRSSGCPEAVELGEAIDRYKLEHRRRFITYEELYHVIRSLGYRKVE
;
A
#
# COMPACT_ATOMS: atom_id res chain seq x y z
N MET A 1 38.21 31.06 35.56
CA MET A 1 37.60 31.66 34.36
C MET A 1 36.58 30.63 33.85
N GLU A 2 35.39 30.65 34.43
CA GLU A 2 34.30 29.71 34.06
C GLU A 2 33.56 30.27 32.84
N PRO A 3 33.25 29.46 31.82
CA PRO A 3 32.45 29.95 30.70
C PRO A 3 30.98 30.03 31.10
N LEU A 4 30.41 31.23 30.93
CA LEU A 4 29.00 31.53 31.10
C LEU A 4 28.17 30.70 30.10
N VAL A 5 27.46 29.68 30.60
CA VAL A 5 26.50 28.91 29.79
C VAL A 5 25.29 29.80 29.50
N GLN A 6 25.20 30.30 28.26
CA GLN A 6 24.02 31.01 27.78
C GLN A 6 22.89 30.03 27.50
N SER A 7 21.93 29.95 28.42
CA SER A 7 20.67 29.23 28.22
C SER A 7 19.78 29.99 27.24
N GLN A 8 19.57 29.45 26.03
CA GLN A 8 18.58 29.98 25.09
C GLN A 8 17.15 29.60 25.55
N PRO A 9 16.15 30.49 25.38
CA PRO A 9 14.77 30.19 25.73
C PRO A 9 14.21 29.12 24.79
N GLN A 10 13.86 27.97 25.34
CA GLN A 10 13.15 26.90 24.66
C GLN A 10 11.71 27.39 24.40
N VAL A 11 11.43 27.84 23.19
CA VAL A 11 10.06 28.20 22.78
C VAL A 11 9.25 26.90 22.76
N ALA A 12 8.30 26.76 23.69
CA ALA A 12 7.36 25.65 23.67
C ALA A 12 6.67 25.59 22.30
N PRO A 13 6.61 24.43 21.61
CA PRO A 13 5.91 24.35 20.35
C PRO A 13 4.43 24.62 20.62
N GLY A 14 3.95 25.80 20.22
CA GLY A 14 2.55 26.16 20.33
C GLY A 14 1.66 25.09 19.69
N PHE A 15 0.43 24.95 20.19
CA PHE A 15 -0.53 23.98 19.66
C PHE A 15 -0.76 24.22 18.17
N VAL A 16 -0.25 23.31 17.33
CA VAL A 16 -0.43 23.37 15.88
C VAL A 16 -1.75 22.70 15.51
N ASP A 17 -2.77 23.50 15.18
CA ASP A 17 -4.02 22.99 14.62
C ASP A 17 -3.80 22.51 13.18
N ARG A 18 -3.59 21.20 13.03
CA ARG A 18 -3.36 20.54 11.74
C ARG A 18 -4.54 20.66 10.76
N ARG A 19 -5.74 21.06 11.21
CA ARG A 19 -6.92 21.21 10.35
C ARG A 19 -6.92 22.53 9.57
N GLN A 20 -6.17 23.54 10.04
CA GLN A 20 -6.03 24.82 9.35
C GLN A 20 -5.06 24.77 8.18
N ASN A 21 -4.23 23.72 8.08
CA ASN A 21 -3.36 23.53 6.92
C ASN A 21 -4.16 22.98 5.72
N LYS A 22 -5.10 23.79 5.21
CA LYS A 22 -5.82 23.55 3.95
C LYS A 22 -5.00 23.96 2.71
N GLY A 23 -3.69 24.16 2.86
CA GLY A 23 -2.80 24.71 1.84
C GLY A 23 -1.66 23.79 1.39
N GLY A 24 -1.57 22.56 1.92
CA GLY A 24 -0.62 21.57 1.42
C GLY A 24 -1.10 20.95 0.11
N ARG A 25 -1.19 21.74 -0.96
CA ARG A 25 -1.25 21.18 -2.32
C ARG A 25 -0.03 20.25 -2.42
N ARG A 26 -0.27 18.94 -2.51
CA ARG A 26 0.79 17.98 -2.81
C ARG A 26 1.54 18.56 -4.02
N PRO A 27 2.89 18.56 -4.04
CA PRO A 27 3.58 18.89 -5.28
C PRO A 27 2.97 18.00 -6.38
N ASP A 28 2.50 18.60 -7.46
CA ASP A 28 2.11 17.88 -8.67
C ASP A 28 3.35 17.07 -9.09
N GLY A 29 3.37 15.77 -8.76
CA GLY A 29 4.56 14.90 -8.88
C GLY A 29 5.17 14.36 -7.58
N GLY A 30 4.58 14.58 -6.40
CA GLY A 30 5.01 13.91 -5.16
C GLY A 30 4.92 12.38 -5.27
N PRO A 31 5.81 11.61 -4.60
CA PRO A 31 5.86 10.15 -4.76
C PRO A 31 4.48 9.54 -4.55
N GLU A 32 4.02 8.80 -5.55
CA GLU A 32 2.70 8.20 -5.52
C GLU A 32 2.59 7.31 -4.28
N ARG A 33 1.70 7.66 -3.34
CA ARG A 33 1.43 6.88 -2.12
C ARG A 33 0.66 5.58 -2.43
N ARG A 34 0.80 5.03 -3.64
CA ARG A 34 0.49 3.63 -3.88
C ARG A 34 1.70 2.84 -3.41
N GLN A 35 1.64 2.40 -2.16
CA GLN A 35 2.48 1.32 -1.65
C GLN A 35 2.30 0.00 -2.42
N PHE A 36 1.37 -0.04 -3.37
CA PHE A 36 1.14 -1.15 -4.29
C PHE A 36 1.46 -0.73 -5.73
N ARG A 37 2.62 -0.09 -5.96
CA ARG A 37 3.21 -0.11 -7.31
C ARG A 37 3.71 -1.53 -7.54
N ASP A 38 2.77 -2.34 -7.97
CA ASP A 38 2.84 -3.63 -8.62
C ASP A 38 4.25 -4.20 -8.83
N SER A 39 4.74 -5.00 -7.89
CA SER A 39 5.89 -5.90 -8.09
C SER A 39 5.50 -7.09 -8.98
N ARG A 40 4.76 -6.87 -10.08
CA ARG A 40 4.50 -7.88 -11.12
C ARG A 40 5.69 -8.06 -12.07
N SER A 41 6.82 -7.43 -11.77
CA SER A 41 8.14 -7.78 -12.31
C SER A 41 8.81 -8.68 -11.27
N SER A 42 9.22 -9.93 -11.50
CA SER A 42 9.64 -10.58 -12.74
C SER A 42 10.00 -12.03 -12.39
N GLY A 43 9.40 -13.05 -13.04
CA GLY A 43 9.94 -14.42 -12.99
C GLY A 43 8.98 -15.57 -13.30
N CYS A 44 7.68 -15.43 -13.00
CA CYS A 44 6.73 -16.55 -13.11
C CYS A 44 5.44 -16.09 -13.82
N PRO A 45 5.30 -16.36 -15.14
CA PRO A 45 4.10 -16.01 -15.90
C PRO A 45 2.82 -16.65 -15.31
N GLU A 46 2.95 -17.84 -14.74
CA GLU A 46 1.87 -18.58 -14.06
C GLU A 46 1.30 -17.79 -12.86
N ALA A 47 2.17 -17.12 -12.09
CA ALA A 47 1.76 -16.31 -10.96
C ALA A 47 1.03 -15.03 -11.39
N VAL A 48 1.40 -14.46 -12.55
CA VAL A 48 0.71 -13.29 -13.12
C VAL A 48 -0.69 -13.67 -13.56
N GLU A 49 -0.83 -14.78 -14.29
CA GLU A 49 -2.13 -15.30 -14.73
C GLU A 49 -3.06 -15.57 -13.54
N LEU A 50 -2.54 -16.19 -12.47
CA LEU A 50 -3.29 -16.40 -11.24
C LEU A 50 -3.76 -15.07 -10.61
N GLY A 51 -2.88 -14.07 -10.55
CA GLY A 51 -3.21 -12.73 -10.05
C GLY A 51 -4.35 -12.08 -10.83
N GLU A 52 -4.28 -12.14 -12.17
CA GLU A 52 -5.33 -11.60 -13.05
C GLU A 52 -6.67 -12.34 -12.91
N ALA A 53 -6.63 -13.67 -12.75
CA ALA A 53 -7.83 -14.46 -12.52
C ALA A 53 -8.51 -14.10 -11.18
N ILE A 54 -7.73 -13.92 -10.12
CA ILE A 54 -8.22 -13.47 -8.81
C ILE A 54 -8.84 -12.07 -8.90
N ASP A 55 -8.18 -11.16 -9.61
CA ASP A 55 -8.69 -9.78 -9.76
C ASP A 55 -10.00 -9.76 -10.56
N ARG A 56 -10.12 -10.57 -11.63
CA ARG A 56 -11.38 -10.76 -12.36
C ARG A 56 -12.49 -11.32 -11.46
N TYR A 57 -12.18 -12.35 -10.67
CA TYR A 57 -13.14 -12.94 -9.74
C TYR A 57 -13.66 -11.91 -8.73
N LYS A 58 -12.77 -11.10 -8.13
CA LYS A 58 -13.16 -10.03 -7.20
C LYS A 58 -14.09 -9.00 -7.83
N LEU A 59 -13.83 -8.62 -9.09
CA LEU A 59 -14.65 -7.66 -9.83
C LEU A 59 -16.05 -8.21 -10.13
N GLU A 60 -16.14 -9.46 -10.58
CA GLU A 60 -17.41 -10.12 -10.88
C GLU A 60 -18.29 -10.27 -9.64
N HIS A 61 -17.69 -10.72 -8.53
CA HIS A 61 -18.40 -10.93 -7.28
C HIS A 61 -18.54 -9.65 -6.43
N ARG A 62 -18.02 -8.50 -6.91
CA ARG A 62 -17.98 -7.20 -6.21
C ARG A 62 -17.47 -7.29 -4.77
N ARG A 63 -16.47 -8.15 -4.54
CA ARG A 63 -15.88 -8.36 -3.22
C ARG A 63 -14.48 -7.77 -3.12
N ARG A 64 -14.20 -7.16 -1.98
CA ARG A 64 -12.87 -6.60 -1.67
C ARG A 64 -11.88 -7.67 -1.19
N PHE A 65 -12.38 -8.77 -0.63
CA PHE A 65 -11.61 -9.91 -0.12
C PHE A 65 -12.19 -11.22 -0.65
N ILE A 66 -11.30 -12.17 -0.96
CA ILE A 66 -11.63 -13.51 -1.44
C ILE A 66 -11.47 -14.51 -0.28
N THR A 67 -12.36 -15.49 -0.15
CA THR A 67 -12.22 -16.59 0.82
C THR A 67 -11.26 -17.66 0.30
N TYR A 68 -10.83 -18.58 1.17
CA TYR A 68 -9.93 -19.67 0.77
C TYR A 68 -10.59 -20.65 -0.20
N GLU A 69 -11.90 -20.86 -0.09
CA GLU A 69 -12.67 -21.71 -1.00
C GLU A 69 -12.77 -21.07 -2.39
N GLU A 70 -13.06 -19.77 -2.44
CA GLU A 70 -13.13 -19.01 -3.69
C GLU A 70 -11.76 -18.98 -4.39
N LEU A 71 -10.67 -18.83 -3.62
CA LEU A 71 -9.31 -18.93 -4.16
C LEU A 71 -9.03 -20.33 -4.73
N TYR A 72 -9.46 -21.38 -4.03
CA TYR A 72 -9.34 -22.75 -4.53
C TYR A 72 -10.12 -22.97 -5.83
N HIS A 73 -11.31 -22.39 -5.96
CA HIS A 73 -12.08 -22.43 -7.20
C HIS A 73 -11.36 -21.75 -8.36
N VAL A 74 -10.74 -20.59 -8.13
CA VAL A 74 -9.94 -19.88 -9.15
C VAL A 74 -8.71 -20.68 -9.56
N ILE A 75 -7.99 -21.28 -8.60
CA ILE A 75 -6.81 -22.12 -8.87
C ILE A 75 -7.22 -23.35 -9.71
N ARG A 76 -8.35 -23.97 -9.38
CA ARG A 76 -8.87 -25.14 -10.09
C ARG A 76 -9.39 -24.80 -11.48
N SER A 77 -9.98 -23.61 -11.69
CA SER A 77 -10.46 -23.18 -13.01
C SER A 77 -9.32 -22.88 -13.99
N LEU A 78 -8.17 -22.45 -13.48
CA LEU A 78 -6.93 -22.31 -14.24
C LEU A 78 -6.23 -23.66 -14.52
N GLY A 79 -6.73 -24.77 -13.97
CA GLY A 79 -6.18 -26.11 -14.21
C GLY A 79 -4.99 -26.48 -13.32
N TYR A 80 -4.64 -25.67 -12.32
CA TYR A 80 -3.64 -26.05 -11.34
C TYR A 80 -4.15 -27.22 -10.49
N ARG A 81 -3.29 -28.22 -10.32
CA ARG A 81 -3.55 -29.40 -9.50
C ARG A 81 -2.40 -29.61 -8.54
N LYS A 82 -2.72 -30.10 -7.34
CA LYS A 82 -1.69 -30.60 -6.42
C LYS A 82 -1.07 -31.83 -7.06
N VAL A 83 0.24 -31.81 -7.27
CA VAL A 83 1.02 -32.98 -7.66
C VAL A 83 1.37 -33.71 -6.36
N GLU A 84 0.98 -34.97 -6.24
CA GLU A 84 1.32 -35.85 -5.11
C GLU A 84 2.70 -36.48 -5.28
#